data_AF-A0A6I2ZKK7-F1
#
_entry.id   AF-A0A6I2ZKK7-F1
#
_cell.length_a   1.000
_cell.length_b   1.000
_cell.length_c   1.000
_cell.angle_alpha   90.00
_cell.angle_beta   90.00
_cell.angle_gamma   90.00
#
_symmetry.space_group_name_H-M   'P 1'
#
loop_
_entity.id
_entity.type
_entity.pdbx_description
1 polymer ?
#
loop_
_entity_poly.entity_id
_entity_poly.type
_entity_poly.pdbx_seq_one_letter_code
_entity_poly.pdbx_strand_id
1 'polypeptide(L)' 'MTTLPDTRSFATVAIGDELTPLDLPITRTLIVSTAIATRDYQVVHHDPSIAAERGSQDIIMNILTSNAFVGRFVTDWTGP' A
#
# COMPACT_ATOMS: atom_id res chain seq x y z
N MET A 1 -13.29 15.00 7.66
CA MET A 1 -13.57 14.77 6.24
C MET A 1 -12.45 15.45 5.48
N THR A 2 -11.44 14.69 5.07
CA THR A 2 -10.29 15.22 4.33
C THR A 2 -10.79 15.51 2.92
N THR A 3 -10.66 16.75 2.46
CA THR A 3 -10.95 17.11 1.07
C THR A 3 -10.01 16.32 0.16
N LEU A 4 -10.57 15.68 -0.89
CA LEU A 4 -9.75 15.03 -1.90
C LEU A 4 -8.86 16.08 -2.58
N PRO A 5 -7.61 15.75 -2.93
CA PRO A 5 -6.74 16.67 -3.66
C PRO A 5 -7.37 17.02 -5.02
N ASP A 6 -7.18 18.27 -5.47
CA ASP A 6 -7.62 18.68 -6.80
C ASP A 6 -6.82 17.93 -7.88
N THR A 7 -7.47 17.57 -8.99
CA THR A 7 -6.80 17.00 -10.16
C THR A 7 -5.76 18.00 -10.70
N ARG A 8 -4.49 17.60 -10.72
CA ARG A 8 -3.40 18.43 -11.24
C ARG A 8 -3.54 18.63 -12.73
N SER A 9 -3.33 19.87 -13.18
CA SER A 9 -3.27 20.17 -14.61
C SER A 9 -1.90 19.85 -15.19
N PHE A 10 -1.83 19.55 -16.48
CA PHE A 10 -0.55 19.32 -17.17
C PHE A 10 0.42 20.52 -17.05
N ALA A 11 -0.11 21.75 -17.07
CA ALA A 11 0.70 22.97 -16.99
C ALA A 11 1.37 23.18 -15.61
N THR A 12 0.96 22.42 -14.59
CA THR A 12 1.47 22.50 -13.22
C THR A 12 2.43 21.37 -12.87
N VAL A 13 2.91 20.62 -13.87
CA VAL A 13 3.85 19.49 -13.72
C VAL A 13 5.12 19.77 -14.51
N ALA A 14 6.27 19.54 -13.91
CA ALA A 14 7.57 19.68 -14.54
C ALA A 14 8.45 18.43 -14.35
N ILE A 15 9.37 18.20 -15.29
CA ILE A 15 10.40 17.18 -15.13
C ILE A 15 11.26 17.55 -13.92
N GLY A 16 11.41 16.59 -13.00
CA GLY A 16 12.15 16.79 -11.75
C GLY A 16 11.26 17.07 -10.54
N ASP A 17 9.94 17.19 -10.71
CA ASP A 17 9.02 17.28 -9.57
C ASP A 17 9.13 16.03 -8.68
N GLU A 18 9.27 16.24 -7.39
CA GLU A 18 9.29 15.19 -6.39
C GLU A 18 7.89 15.01 -5.77
N LEU A 19 7.50 13.74 -5.58
CA LEU A 19 6.26 13.38 -4.91
C LEU A 19 6.48 13.42 -3.39
N THR A 20 5.48 13.91 -2.65
CA THR A 20 5.51 13.88 -1.18
C THR A 20 5.58 12.43 -0.69
N PRO A 21 6.55 12.06 0.17
CA PRO A 21 6.66 10.71 0.69
C PRO A 21 5.37 10.21 1.37
N LEU A 22 5.07 8.92 1.18
CA LEU A 22 3.97 8.23 1.86
C LEU A 22 4.53 7.31 2.95
N ASP A 23 4.59 7.81 4.18
CA ASP A 23 5.01 7.04 5.34
C ASP A 23 3.83 6.25 5.92
N LEU A 24 3.95 4.92 5.95
CA LEU A 24 2.91 4.03 6.45
C LEU A 24 3.49 3.06 7.50
N PRO A 25 2.95 3.03 8.73
CA PRO A 25 3.34 2.02 9.70
C PRO A 25 2.86 0.64 9.25
N ILE A 26 3.78 -0.23 8.87
CA ILE A 26 3.47 -1.60 8.46
C ILE A 26 3.35 -2.47 9.71
N THR A 27 2.12 -2.83 10.06
CA THR A 27 1.80 -3.67 11.22
C THR A 27 1.18 -4.99 10.77
N ARG A 28 1.22 -6.02 11.62
CA ARG A 28 0.51 -7.28 11.35
C ARG A 28 -0.99 -7.06 11.14
N THR A 29 -1.62 -6.16 11.90
CA THR A 29 -3.03 -5.80 11.70
C THR A 29 -3.28 -5.24 10.31
N LEU A 30 -2.39 -4.38 9.80
CA LEU A 30 -2.50 -3.87 8.43
C LEU A 30 -2.41 -5.01 7.42
N ILE A 31 -1.36 -5.85 7.52
CA ILE A 31 -1.14 -6.98 6.61
C ILE A 31 -2.35 -7.93 6.58
N VAL A 32 -2.86 -8.34 7.75
CA VAL A 32 -3.98 -9.28 7.86
C VAL A 32 -5.28 -8.65 7.34
N SER A 33 -5.59 -7.42 7.75
CA SER A 33 -6.84 -6.76 7.37
C SER A 33 -6.91 -6.46 5.87
N THR A 34 -5.80 -6.07 5.24
CA THR A 34 -5.78 -5.78 3.80
C THR A 34 -5.71 -7.05 2.95
N ALA A 35 -5.10 -8.13 3.45
CA ALA A 35 -5.22 -9.45 2.84
C ALA A 35 -6.69 -9.91 2.77
N ILE A 36 -7.46 -9.73 3.86
CA ILE A 36 -8.91 -9.99 3.87
C ILE A 36 -9.65 -9.08 2.88
N ALA A 37 -9.36 -7.77 2.88
CA ALA A 37 -10.02 -6.80 2.00
C ALA A 37 -9.79 -7.12 0.51
N THR A 38 -8.61 -7.62 0.17
CA THR A 38 -8.24 -8.04 -1.19
C THR A 38 -8.65 -9.49 -1.50
N ARG A 39 -9.26 -10.19 -0.53
CA ARG A 39 -9.72 -11.60 -0.61
C ARG A 39 -8.57 -12.59 -0.89
N ASP A 40 -7.37 -12.23 -0.47
CA ASP A 40 -6.19 -13.07 -0.54
C ASP A 40 -5.99 -13.80 0.78
N TYR A 41 -6.51 -15.02 0.84
CA TYR A 41 -6.49 -15.85 2.04
C TYR A 41 -5.27 -16.77 2.11
N GLN A 42 -4.18 -16.46 1.40
CA GLN A 42 -2.96 -17.22 1.59
C GLN A 42 -2.47 -17.10 3.04
N VAL A 43 -2.18 -18.26 3.64
CA VAL A 43 -1.82 -18.40 5.06
C VAL A 43 -0.60 -17.57 5.47
N VAL A 44 0.30 -17.26 4.54
CA VAL A 44 1.51 -16.45 4.80
C VAL A 44 1.22 -15.00 5.20
N HIS A 45 -0.02 -14.52 5.03
CA HIS A 45 -0.44 -13.17 5.41
C HIS A 45 -1.03 -13.09 6.82
N HIS A 46 -1.29 -14.22 7.48
CA HIS A 46 -1.98 -14.24 8.78
C HIS A 46 -1.52 -15.32 9.75
N ASP A 47 -0.68 -16.28 9.32
CA ASP A 47 -0.06 -17.28 10.17
C ASP A 47 1.48 -17.10 10.19
N PRO A 48 2.04 -16.53 11.27
CA PRO A 48 3.48 -16.36 11.41
C PRO A 48 4.27 -17.68 11.44
N SER A 49 3.68 -18.78 11.91
CA SER A 49 4.36 -20.07 11.99
C SER A 49 4.59 -20.65 10.60
N ILE A 50 3.55 -20.64 9.76
CA ILE A 50 3.64 -21.10 8.37
C ILE A 50 4.53 -20.16 7.54
N ALA A 51 4.48 -18.84 7.80
CA ALA A 51 5.38 -17.90 7.15
C ALA A 51 6.86 -18.21 7.48
N ALA A 52 7.17 -18.53 8.73
CA ALA A 52 8.50 -18.92 9.18
C ALA A 52 8.96 -20.27 8.60
N GLU A 53 8.08 -21.28 8.57
CA GLU A 53 8.34 -22.57 7.91
C GLU A 53 8.67 -22.39 6.42
N ARG A 54 8.10 -21.36 5.78
CA ARG A 54 8.36 -20.99 4.38
C ARG A 54 9.53 -20.01 4.22
N GLY A 55 10.30 -19.77 5.27
CA GLY A 55 11.55 -18.99 5.23
C GLY A 55 11.40 -17.48 5.39
N SER A 56 10.21 -16.97 5.72
CA SER A 56 10.01 -15.55 6.03
C SER A 56 10.28 -15.28 7.52
N GLN A 57 10.78 -14.09 7.86
CA GLN A 57 10.98 -13.72 9.27
C GLN A 57 9.64 -13.54 10.03
N ASP A 58 8.58 -13.14 9.32
CA ASP A 58 7.23 -12.95 9.84
C ASP A 58 6.22 -13.07 8.67
N ILE A 59 4.94 -12.84 8.94
CA ILE A 59 3.93 -12.67 7.89
C ILE A 59 4.29 -11.53 6.94
N ILE A 60 3.94 -11.70 5.68
CA ILE A 60 4.31 -10.77 4.61
C ILE A 60 3.08 -10.05 4.05
N MET A 61 3.26 -8.80 3.60
CA MET A 61 2.23 -8.07 2.87
C MET A 61 1.98 -8.74 1.52
N ASN A 62 0.72 -8.86 1.12
CA ASN A 62 0.40 -9.33 -0.23
C ASN A 62 0.63 -8.23 -1.27
N ILE A 63 0.88 -8.65 -2.52
CA ILE A 63 1.20 -7.74 -3.61
C ILE A 63 0.05 -6.77 -3.93
N LEU A 64 -1.20 -7.19 -3.71
CA LEU A 64 -2.38 -6.36 -3.96
C LEU A 64 -2.41 -5.13 -3.03
N THR A 65 -2.07 -5.32 -1.75
CA THR A 65 -1.98 -4.20 -0.79
C THR A 65 -0.85 -3.26 -1.15
N SER A 66 0.34 -3.78 -1.47
CA SER A 66 1.48 -2.95 -1.88
C SER A 66 1.14 -2.12 -3.13
N ASN A 67 0.50 -2.73 -4.13
CA ASN A 67 0.04 -2.02 -5.33
C ASN A 67 -1.03 -0.97 -5.02
N ALA A 68 -1.94 -1.24 -4.08
CA ALA A 68 -2.92 -0.26 -3.64
C ALA A 68 -2.27 0.97 -2.99
N PHE A 69 -1.20 0.80 -2.20
CA PHE A 69 -0.46 1.93 -1.65
C PHE A 69 0.34 2.69 -2.70
N VAL A 70 0.92 2.01 -3.68
CA VAL A 70 1.53 2.69 -4.85
C VAL A 70 0.48 3.49 -5.62
N GLY A 71 -0.69 2.89 -5.86
CA GLY A 71 -1.82 3.57 -6.51
C GLY A 71 -2.24 4.82 -5.74
N ARG A 72 -2.41 4.71 -4.41
CA ARG A 72 -2.67 5.86 -3.55
C ARG A 72 -1.55 6.90 -3.63
N PHE A 73 -0.28 6.51 -3.53
CA PHE A 73 0.85 7.45 -3.61
C PHE A 73 0.83 8.27 -4.90
N VAL A 74 0.52 7.64 -6.03
CA VAL A 74 0.40 8.34 -7.32
C VAL A 74 -0.88 9.18 -7.38
N THR A 75 -2.04 8.63 -7.02
CA THR A 75 -3.34 9.33 -7.11
C THR A 75 -3.46 10.49 -6.11
N ASP A 76 -2.91 10.36 -4.90
CA ASP A 76 -2.84 11.47 -3.94
C ASP A 76 -2.02 12.64 -4.51
N TRP A 77 -1.03 12.37 -5.35
CA TRP A 77 -0.28 13.40 -6.06
C TRP A 77 -1.03 13.92 -7.29
N THR A 78 -1.57 13.07 -8.17
CA THR A 78 -2.23 13.50 -9.42
C THR A 78 -3.61 14.13 -9.20
N GLY A 79 -4.27 13.84 -8.07
CA GLY A 79 -5.70 14.02 -7.87
C GLY A 79 -6.53 12.88 -8.48
N PRO A 80 -7.85 12.82 -8.18
CA PRO A 80 -8.76 11.75 -8.58
C PRO A 80 -9.01 11.68 -10.09
#